data_AF-A0AAD6QTU1-F1
#
_entry.id   AF-A0AAD6QTU1-F1
#
_cell.length_a   1.000
_cell.length_b   1.000
_cell.length_c   1.000
_cell.angle_alpha   90.00
_cell.angle_beta   90.00
_cell.angle_gamma   90.00
#
_symmetry.space_group_name_H-M   'P 1'
#
loop_
_entity.id
_entity.type
_entity.pdbx_description
1 polymer ?
#
loop_
_entity_poly.entity_id
_entity_poly.type
_entity_poly.pdbx_seq_one_letter_code
_entity_poly.pdbx_strand_id
1 'polypeptide(L)'
;MTELTKAMCWELVSINKDKLNGVGVATYRKPTSNDCYEKRSKQEPPLCEASDDPNAAWNVPLQACMHKVPVGSLERGSQWPEQWPARLDKTPYWMLSSQVGVYGKPAPEDFTADYEHWKRVVSNSYLNGIGLNWSSVRNAMDMRSVYGGFAAALKDLNVWVMNVVTADSPDTLPIIYERGLFGIYHDWCESFNTYPRSYDLLHADHLFSKVKKRCNLAAVFAEVDRILRPEGKLIVRDKVEIINELENMARSMQWKVSMTYSKDKEGLLCVQKSMWRPKESETITYAIA
;
A
#
# COMPACT_ATOMS: atom_id res chain seq x y z
N MET A 1 -7.51 -0.04 -33.10
CA MET A 1 -6.41 -0.24 -32.12
C MET A 1 -5.03 -0.12 -32.75
N THR A 2 -4.70 -0.89 -33.78
CA THR A 2 -3.34 -0.89 -34.40
C THR A 2 -2.85 0.47 -34.88
N GLU A 3 -3.71 1.27 -35.51
CA GLU A 3 -3.34 2.62 -35.97
C GLU A 3 -3.00 3.55 -34.80
N LEU A 4 -3.83 3.54 -33.75
CA LEU A 4 -3.60 4.34 -32.55
C LEU A 4 -2.31 3.93 -31.84
N THR A 5 -2.08 2.63 -31.61
CA THR A 5 -0.85 2.19 -30.93
C THR A 5 0.40 2.54 -31.74
N LYS A 6 0.34 2.46 -33.07
CA LYS A 6 1.42 2.94 -33.94
C LYS A 6 1.62 4.45 -33.83
N ALA A 7 0.55 5.24 -33.83
CA ALA A 7 0.60 6.69 -33.64
C ALA A 7 1.17 7.09 -32.27
N MET A 8 0.98 6.24 -31.25
CA MET A 8 1.55 6.35 -29.91
C MET A 8 2.97 5.79 -29.81
N CYS A 9 3.60 5.36 -30.90
CA CYS A 9 4.92 4.73 -30.92
C CYS A 9 5.02 3.42 -30.12
N TRP A 10 3.90 2.73 -29.89
CA TRP A 10 3.87 1.45 -29.19
C TRP A 10 4.05 0.30 -30.18
N GLU A 11 4.98 -0.58 -29.85
CA GLU A 11 5.26 -1.77 -30.63
C GLU A 11 4.46 -2.96 -30.10
N LEU A 12 3.78 -3.69 -30.99
CA LEU A 12 3.12 -4.94 -30.62
C LEU A 12 4.18 -6.03 -30.43
N VAL A 13 4.33 -6.52 -29.20
CA VAL A 13 5.32 -7.54 -28.85
C VAL A 13 4.75 -8.94 -29.04
N SER A 14 3.53 -9.18 -28.58
CA SER A 14 2.88 -10.49 -28.71
C SER A 14 1.37 -10.39 -28.58
N ILE A 15 0.70 -11.38 -29.15
CA ILE A 15 -0.72 -11.65 -28.89
C ILE A 15 -0.80 -13.11 -28.45
N ASN A 16 -1.18 -13.32 -27.19
CA ASN A 16 -1.34 -14.64 -26.60
C ASN A 16 -2.83 -14.89 -26.37
N LYS A 17 -3.29 -16.11 -26.61
CA LYS A 17 -4.65 -16.52 -26.28
C LYS A 17 -4.60 -17.58 -25.20
N ASP A 18 -5.21 -17.29 -24.06
CA ASP A 18 -5.40 -18.29 -23.04
C ASP A 18 -6.31 -19.39 -23.61
N LYS A 19 -5.80 -20.62 -23.61
CA LYS A 19 -6.51 -21.78 -24.15
C LYS A 19 -7.67 -22.21 -23.25
N LEU A 20 -7.64 -21.85 -21.96
CA LEU A 20 -8.59 -22.35 -20.98
C LEU A 20 -9.89 -21.52 -20.93
N ASN A 21 -9.77 -20.19 -20.93
CA ASN A 21 -10.93 -19.27 -20.93
C ASN A 21 -11.16 -18.57 -22.29
N GLY A 22 -10.27 -18.77 -23.27
CA GLY A 22 -10.37 -18.17 -24.60
C GLY A 22 -10.02 -16.67 -24.68
N VAL A 23 -9.53 -16.06 -23.60
CA VAL A 23 -9.20 -14.63 -23.51
C VAL A 23 -7.88 -14.34 -24.26
N GLY A 24 -7.90 -13.35 -25.14
CA GLY A 24 -6.71 -12.83 -25.82
C GLY A 24 -6.05 -11.70 -25.06
N VAL A 25 -4.73 -11.76 -24.88
CA VAL A 25 -3.89 -10.71 -24.30
C VAL A 25 -2.94 -10.21 -25.37
N ALA A 26 -3.00 -8.91 -25.67
CA ALA A 26 -2.02 -8.23 -26.52
C ALA A 26 -1.05 -7.43 -25.65
N THR A 27 0.25 -7.67 -25.80
CA THR A 27 1.30 -6.98 -25.07
C THR A 27 1.97 -5.96 -25.98
N TYR A 28 2.02 -4.70 -25.53
CA TYR A 28 2.66 -3.61 -26.24
C TYR A 28 3.86 -3.09 -25.46
N ARG A 29 4.92 -2.68 -26.18
CA ARG A 29 6.10 -2.04 -25.61
C ARG A 29 6.10 -0.55 -25.93
N LYS A 30 6.23 0.27 -24.90
CA LYS A 30 6.47 1.72 -25.02
C LYS A 30 7.87 2.00 -25.56
N PRO A 31 8.11 3.13 -26.24
CA PRO A 31 9.45 3.47 -26.73
C PRO A 31 10.44 3.66 -25.59
N THR A 32 11.72 3.40 -25.86
CA THR A 32 12.84 3.56 -24.90
C THR A 32 13.54 4.91 -25.01
N SER A 33 13.19 5.73 -26.00
CA SER A 33 13.68 7.10 -26.20
C SER A 33 12.55 7.97 -26.74
N ASN A 34 12.76 9.29 -26.74
CA ASN A 34 11.80 10.25 -27.29
C ASN A 34 11.89 10.40 -28.82
N ASP A 35 12.83 9.72 -29.50
CA ASP A 35 13.08 9.87 -30.95
C ASP A 35 11.82 9.64 -31.78
N CYS A 36 11.01 8.64 -31.41
CA CYS A 36 9.77 8.35 -32.13
C CYS A 36 8.76 9.48 -31.94
N TYR A 37 8.59 9.97 -30.71
CA TYR A 37 7.65 11.04 -30.39
C TYR A 37 7.98 12.34 -31.13
N GLU A 38 9.26 12.66 -31.26
CA GLU A 38 9.76 13.86 -31.95
C GLU A 38 9.58 13.79 -33.47
N LYS A 39 9.56 12.58 -34.05
CA LYS A 39 9.43 12.35 -35.50
C LYS A 39 7.97 12.15 -35.96
N ARG A 40 6.99 12.28 -35.06
CA ARG A 40 5.57 12.07 -35.40
C ARG A 40 5.08 13.13 -36.37
N SER A 41 4.49 12.69 -37.48
CA SER A 41 3.87 13.58 -38.47
C SER A 41 2.59 14.26 -37.96
N LYS A 42 1.92 13.66 -36.98
CA LYS A 42 0.72 14.20 -36.30
C LYS A 42 0.82 13.98 -34.81
N GLN A 43 0.51 15.00 -34.02
CA GLN A 43 0.49 14.93 -32.55
C GLN A 43 -0.87 14.45 -32.03
N GLU A 44 -1.30 13.26 -32.49
CA GLU A 44 -2.57 12.64 -32.11
C GLU A 44 -2.31 11.20 -31.62
N PRO A 45 -2.44 10.90 -30.31
CA PRO A 45 -2.72 11.85 -29.21
C PRO A 45 -1.55 12.82 -28.94
N PRO A 46 -1.80 14.00 -28.34
CA PRO A 46 -0.75 14.97 -28.01
C PRO A 46 0.17 14.46 -26.89
N LEU A 47 1.31 15.12 -26.73
CA LEU A 47 2.13 14.95 -25.52
C LEU A 47 1.49 15.69 -24.35
N CYS A 48 1.67 15.18 -23.13
CA CYS A 48 1.17 15.86 -21.94
C CYS A 48 1.94 17.16 -21.68
N GLU A 49 1.25 18.15 -21.13
CA GLU A 49 1.85 19.40 -20.69
C GLU A 49 2.85 19.14 -19.55
N ALA A 50 3.88 19.98 -19.42
CA ALA A 50 4.90 19.81 -18.38
C ALA A 50 4.33 19.95 -16.94
N SER A 51 3.14 20.51 -16.79
CA SER A 51 2.43 20.61 -15.52
C SER A 51 1.70 19.32 -15.13
N ASP A 52 1.45 18.39 -16.07
CA ASP A 52 0.88 17.09 -15.77
C ASP A 52 1.99 16.20 -15.18
N ASP A 53 1.86 15.83 -13.91
CA ASP A 53 2.88 15.04 -13.22
C ASP A 53 2.73 13.56 -13.60
N PRO A 54 3.70 12.95 -14.31
CA PRO A 54 3.63 11.53 -14.68
C PRO A 54 3.65 10.58 -13.48
N ASN A 55 4.02 11.06 -12.29
CA ASN A 55 4.10 10.26 -11.08
C ASN A 55 2.83 10.32 -10.25
N ALA A 56 1.98 11.33 -10.46
CA ALA A 56 0.77 11.52 -9.68
C ALA A 56 -0.31 10.52 -10.12
N ALA A 57 -0.70 9.63 -9.21
CA ALA A 57 -1.54 8.48 -9.56
C ALA A 57 -2.88 8.40 -8.79
N TRP A 58 -3.13 9.29 -7.82
CA TRP A 58 -4.37 9.27 -7.02
C TRP A 58 -5.14 10.59 -7.12
N ASN A 59 -6.45 10.48 -7.37
CA ASN A 59 -7.36 11.63 -7.53
C ASN A 59 -6.90 12.67 -8.57
N VAL A 60 -6.17 12.20 -9.60
CA VAL A 60 -5.72 13.02 -10.74
C VAL A 60 -6.62 12.73 -11.94
N PRO A 61 -7.24 13.74 -12.56
CA PRO A 61 -8.04 13.55 -13.77
C PRO A 61 -7.17 13.00 -14.91
N LEU A 62 -7.59 11.89 -15.52
CA LEU A 62 -6.89 11.32 -16.67
C LEU A 62 -6.89 12.29 -17.85
N GLN A 63 -5.70 12.55 -18.39
CA GLN A 63 -5.51 13.35 -19.59
C GLN A 63 -5.39 12.46 -20.83
N ALA A 64 -5.97 12.90 -21.94
CA ALA A 64 -5.90 12.19 -23.22
C ALA A 64 -4.57 12.49 -23.97
N CYS A 65 -3.44 12.27 -23.29
CA CYS A 65 -2.10 12.62 -23.77
C CYS A 65 -1.06 11.53 -23.43
N MET A 66 0.16 11.71 -23.92
CA MET A 66 1.29 10.82 -23.65
C MET A 66 2.45 11.56 -22.98
N HIS A 67 3.00 10.97 -21.92
CA HIS A 67 4.24 11.45 -21.31
C HIS A 67 5.46 11.05 -22.14
N LYS A 68 6.46 11.94 -22.16
CA LYS A 68 7.78 11.64 -22.70
C LYS A 68 8.48 10.56 -21.86
N VAL A 69 9.43 9.86 -22.49
CA VAL A 69 10.34 8.96 -21.77
C VAL A 69 11.27 9.83 -20.90
N PRO A 70 11.42 9.54 -19.60
CA PRO A 70 12.35 10.25 -18.73
C PRO A 70 13.79 10.20 -19.25
N VAL A 71 14.49 11.32 -19.23
CA VAL A 71 15.89 11.43 -19.70
C VAL A 71 16.83 12.01 -18.64
N GLY A 72 16.30 12.73 -17.66
CA GLY A 72 17.10 13.30 -16.59
C GLY A 72 17.68 12.20 -15.70
N SER A 73 18.98 12.27 -15.37
CA SER A 73 19.61 11.28 -14.48
C SER A 73 18.98 11.20 -13.09
N LEU A 74 18.31 12.27 -12.66
CA LEU A 74 17.58 12.36 -11.38
C LEU A 74 16.06 12.21 -11.56
N GLU A 75 15.58 12.00 -12.78
CA GLU A 75 14.16 11.83 -13.09
C GLU A 75 13.74 10.38 -12.87
N ARG A 76 12.62 10.15 -12.20
CA ARG A 76 12.11 8.80 -11.95
C ARG A 76 11.83 8.07 -13.26
N GLY A 77 12.34 6.85 -13.40
CA GLY A 77 12.16 6.01 -14.57
C GLY A 77 13.22 6.15 -15.67
N SER A 78 14.22 7.03 -15.48
CA SER A 78 15.38 7.12 -16.38
C SER A 78 16.43 6.03 -16.15
N GLN A 79 16.43 5.41 -14.97
CA GLN A 79 17.33 4.30 -14.61
C GLN A 79 16.52 3.13 -14.05
N TRP A 80 17.02 1.91 -14.27
CA TRP A 80 16.44 0.73 -13.64
C TRP A 80 16.82 0.69 -12.15
N PRO A 81 15.88 0.30 -11.27
CA PRO A 81 16.20 0.00 -9.88
C PRO A 81 17.21 -1.14 -9.77
N GLU A 82 17.85 -1.25 -8.61
CA GLU A 82 18.66 -2.40 -8.26
C GLU A 82 17.87 -3.72 -8.38
N GLN A 83 18.57 -4.84 -8.52
CA GLN A 83 17.91 -6.14 -8.56
C GLN A 83 17.41 -6.55 -7.17
N TRP A 84 16.40 -7.42 -7.13
CA TRP A 84 15.98 -8.04 -5.88
C TRP A 84 17.09 -8.96 -5.32
N PRO A 85 17.36 -8.96 -4.00
CA PRO A 85 16.70 -8.20 -2.93
C PRO A 85 17.33 -6.83 -2.61
N ALA A 86 18.42 -6.44 -3.29
CA ALA A 86 19.17 -5.21 -2.98
C ALA A 86 18.36 -3.91 -3.13
N ARG A 87 17.34 -3.90 -3.99
CA ARG A 87 16.42 -2.75 -4.11
C ARG A 87 15.56 -2.47 -2.87
N LEU A 88 15.42 -3.42 -1.93
CA LEU A 88 14.57 -3.23 -0.76
C LEU A 88 15.07 -2.12 0.17
N ASP A 89 16.37 -1.97 0.33
CA ASP A 89 17.00 -0.98 1.22
C ASP A 89 17.80 0.07 0.48
N LYS A 90 17.92 -0.05 -0.85
CA LYS A 90 18.49 0.99 -1.70
C LYS A 90 17.61 2.23 -1.73
N THR A 91 18.15 3.36 -1.32
CA THR A 91 17.52 4.66 -1.53
C THR A 91 17.39 4.97 -3.02
N PRO A 92 16.17 5.31 -3.51
CA PRO A 92 15.94 5.68 -4.91
C PRO A 92 16.84 6.85 -5.35
N TYR A 93 17.44 6.74 -6.55
CA TYR A 93 18.36 7.76 -7.09
C TYR A 93 17.68 9.12 -7.36
N TRP A 94 16.37 9.09 -7.60
CA TRP A 94 15.54 10.25 -7.90
C TRP A 94 15.00 10.94 -6.63
N MET A 95 15.33 10.43 -5.45
CA MET A 95 15.00 11.03 -4.17
C MET A 95 16.07 12.05 -3.80
N LEU A 96 15.71 13.33 -3.77
CA LEU A 96 16.67 14.42 -3.61
C LEU A 96 16.69 14.91 -2.17
N SER A 97 17.87 15.22 -1.62
CA SER A 97 17.98 15.83 -0.28
C SER A 97 17.37 17.24 -0.18
N SER A 98 17.03 17.86 -1.32
CA SER A 98 16.24 19.10 -1.35
C SER A 98 14.74 18.87 -1.07
N GLN A 99 14.25 17.64 -1.24
CA GLN A 99 12.89 17.26 -0.94
C GLN A 99 12.77 16.91 0.56
N VAL A 100 11.67 17.33 1.17
CA VAL A 100 11.34 16.99 2.55
C VAL A 100 10.54 15.70 2.57
N GLY A 101 11.01 14.70 3.32
CA GLY A 101 10.34 13.44 3.57
C GLY A 101 9.12 13.55 4.47
N VAL A 102 8.42 12.43 4.63
CA VAL A 102 7.13 12.35 5.35
C VAL A 102 7.25 12.78 6.82
N TYR A 103 8.39 12.55 7.45
CA TYR A 103 8.66 12.91 8.85
C TYR A 103 9.51 14.17 9.00
N GLY A 104 9.63 14.99 7.96
CA GLY A 104 10.25 16.31 8.02
C GLY A 104 11.78 16.33 7.90
N LYS A 105 12.42 15.18 7.68
CA LYS A 105 13.85 15.08 7.34
C LYS A 105 14.04 15.21 5.83
N PRO A 106 15.25 15.51 5.31
CA PRO A 106 15.48 15.36 3.88
C PRO A 106 15.19 13.91 3.42
N ALA A 107 14.60 13.78 2.23
CA ALA A 107 13.89 12.57 1.83
C ALA A 107 14.75 11.28 1.85
N PRO A 108 16.00 11.28 1.34
CA PRO A 108 16.89 10.12 1.43
C PRO A 108 17.16 9.65 2.87
N GLU A 109 17.38 10.59 3.78
CA GLU A 109 17.65 10.35 5.18
C GLU A 109 16.39 9.85 5.90
N ASP A 110 15.22 10.37 5.52
CA ASP A 110 13.95 9.96 6.07
C ASP A 110 13.58 8.52 5.70
N PHE A 111 13.76 8.17 4.42
CA PHE A 111 13.61 6.81 3.91
C PHE A 111 14.50 5.81 4.67
N THR A 112 15.78 6.16 4.84
CA THR A 112 16.75 5.31 5.54
C THR A 112 16.37 5.15 7.01
N ALA A 113 15.95 6.24 7.67
CA ALA A 113 15.54 6.21 9.06
C ALA A 113 14.27 5.38 9.28
N ASP A 114 13.30 5.43 8.36
CA ASP A 114 12.09 4.60 8.40
C ASP A 114 12.42 3.10 8.32
N TYR A 115 13.27 2.71 7.37
CA TYR A 115 13.66 1.31 7.24
C TYR A 115 14.40 0.79 8.48
N GLU A 116 15.36 1.55 9.01
CA GLU A 116 16.08 1.17 10.24
C GLU A 116 15.16 1.16 11.47
N HIS A 117 14.14 2.02 11.52
CA HIS A 117 13.09 1.96 12.53
C HIS A 117 12.34 0.63 12.46
N TRP A 118 11.79 0.29 11.29
CA TRP A 118 10.99 -0.93 11.13
C TRP A 118 11.79 -2.21 11.31
N LYS A 119 13.03 -2.26 10.83
CA LYS A 119 13.95 -3.37 11.07
C LYS A 119 14.13 -3.64 12.56
N ARG A 120 14.34 -2.58 13.36
CA ARG A 120 14.48 -2.66 14.81
C ARG A 120 13.17 -3.06 15.51
N VAL A 121 12.03 -2.50 15.10
CA VAL A 121 10.72 -2.82 15.68
C VAL A 121 10.36 -4.29 15.43
N VAL A 122 10.53 -4.74 14.19
CA VAL A 122 10.24 -6.13 13.80
C VAL A 122 11.11 -7.09 14.59
N SER A 123 12.44 -6.89 14.54
CA SER A 123 13.40 -7.77 15.21
C SER A 123 13.25 -7.82 16.74
N ASN A 124 13.12 -6.66 17.39
CA ASN A 124 13.15 -6.59 18.85
C ASN A 124 11.78 -6.75 19.50
N SER A 125 10.69 -6.40 18.82
CA SER A 125 9.35 -6.37 19.43
C SER A 125 8.38 -7.33 18.77
N TYR A 126 8.36 -7.44 17.44
CA TYR A 126 7.30 -8.21 16.78
C TYR A 126 7.60 -9.69 16.60
N LEU A 127 8.85 -10.07 16.31
CA LEU A 127 9.18 -11.48 16.12
C LEU A 127 8.96 -12.31 17.39
N ASN A 128 9.31 -11.75 18.56
CA ASN A 128 9.27 -12.48 19.83
C ASN A 128 8.39 -11.84 20.91
N GLY A 129 8.13 -10.54 20.83
CA GLY A 129 7.52 -9.78 21.95
C GLY A 129 6.00 -9.73 21.95
N ILE A 130 5.32 -10.05 20.84
CA ILE A 130 3.86 -9.85 20.72
C ILE A 130 3.04 -11.15 20.77
N GLY A 131 3.67 -12.29 21.02
CA GLY A 131 3.00 -13.60 21.08
C GLY A 131 2.40 -14.07 19.75
N LEU A 132 2.87 -13.54 18.62
CA LEU A 132 2.41 -13.90 17.29
C LEU A 132 3.25 -15.06 16.74
N ASN A 133 2.60 -16.13 16.29
CA ASN A 133 3.28 -17.18 15.55
C ASN A 133 3.44 -16.79 14.07
N TRP A 134 4.61 -16.26 13.72
CA TRP A 134 4.92 -15.81 12.36
C TRP A 134 4.88 -16.94 11.32
N SER A 135 5.06 -18.20 11.74
CA SER A 135 4.96 -19.34 10.81
C SER A 135 3.53 -19.59 10.31
N SER A 136 2.52 -19.04 10.99
CA SER A 136 1.11 -19.14 10.59
C SER A 136 0.62 -17.96 9.73
N VAL A 137 1.43 -16.91 9.60
CA VAL A 137 1.09 -15.73 8.79
C VAL A 137 1.63 -15.97 7.38
N ARG A 138 0.77 -15.92 6.37
CA ARG A 138 1.17 -16.05 4.97
C ARG A 138 1.09 -14.73 4.22
N ASN A 139 0.18 -13.86 4.67
CA ASN A 139 0.04 -12.52 4.12
C ASN A 139 -0.28 -11.50 5.21
N ALA A 140 0.16 -10.27 4.96
CA ALA A 140 -0.18 -9.12 5.78
C ALA A 140 -0.70 -7.98 4.91
N MET A 141 -1.44 -7.07 5.53
CA MET A 141 -1.65 -5.74 4.99
C MET A 141 -1.09 -4.74 5.99
N ASP A 142 -0.23 -3.88 5.50
CA ASP A 142 0.20 -2.71 6.22
C ASP A 142 -0.69 -1.54 5.78
N MET A 143 -1.62 -1.19 6.66
CA MET A 143 -2.72 -0.28 6.38
C MET A 143 -2.25 1.17 6.22
N ARG A 144 -0.99 1.48 6.61
CA ARG A 144 -0.36 2.78 6.41
C ARG A 144 1.15 2.62 6.26
N SER A 145 1.60 2.31 5.04
CA SER A 145 2.97 1.87 4.79
C SER A 145 4.01 2.95 4.66
N VAL A 146 3.63 4.19 4.39
CA VAL A 146 4.58 5.29 4.12
C VAL A 146 5.60 4.82 3.06
N TYR A 147 6.86 4.56 3.43
CA TYR A 147 7.90 4.09 2.50
C TYR A 147 7.91 2.57 2.27
N GLY A 148 7.03 1.79 2.90
CA GLY A 148 7.03 0.32 2.87
C GLY A 148 8.08 -0.33 3.79
N GLY A 149 8.54 0.40 4.82
CA GLY A 149 9.59 -0.07 5.72
C GLY A 149 9.22 -1.32 6.51
N PHE A 150 7.96 -1.44 6.95
CA PHE A 150 7.45 -2.65 7.61
C PHE A 150 7.56 -3.88 6.70
N ALA A 151 7.10 -3.78 5.45
CA ALA A 151 7.19 -4.88 4.49
C ALA A 151 8.64 -5.28 4.20
N ALA A 152 9.53 -4.30 4.02
CA ALA A 152 10.95 -4.56 3.81
C ALA A 152 11.62 -5.21 5.02
N ALA A 153 11.21 -4.87 6.24
CA ALA A 153 11.72 -5.48 7.46
C ALA A 153 11.26 -6.95 7.64
N LEU A 154 10.24 -7.40 6.91
CA LEU A 154 9.76 -8.78 6.91
C LEU A 154 10.35 -9.64 5.77
N LYS A 155 11.33 -9.13 5.01
CA LYS A 155 11.87 -9.80 3.81
C LYS A 155 12.38 -11.23 4.03
N ASP A 156 12.85 -11.53 5.24
CA ASP A 156 13.41 -12.83 5.59
C ASP A 156 12.32 -13.83 6.06
N LEU A 157 11.07 -13.38 6.14
CA LEU A 157 9.91 -14.22 6.38
C LEU A 157 9.20 -14.56 5.08
N ASN A 158 8.56 -15.72 5.01
CA ASN A 158 7.68 -16.11 3.89
C ASN A 158 6.31 -15.41 3.98
N VAL A 159 6.31 -14.09 4.09
CA VAL A 159 5.11 -13.25 4.20
C VAL A 159 5.17 -12.16 3.14
N TRP A 160 4.12 -12.06 2.33
CA TRP A 160 3.95 -10.91 1.45
C TRP A 160 3.06 -9.86 2.12
N VAL A 161 3.31 -8.58 1.82
CA VAL A 161 2.61 -7.45 2.45
C VAL A 161 1.95 -6.58 1.39
N MET A 162 0.64 -6.41 1.47
CA MET A 162 -0.06 -5.34 0.75
C MET A 162 0.23 -4.02 1.46
N ASN A 163 0.93 -3.12 0.77
CA ASN A 163 1.27 -1.80 1.32
C ASN A 163 0.20 -0.78 0.96
N VAL A 164 -0.35 -0.07 1.95
CA VAL A 164 -1.39 0.93 1.71
C VAL A 164 -0.84 2.33 1.98
N VAL A 165 -0.84 3.18 0.96
CA VAL A 165 -0.56 4.62 1.09
C VAL A 165 -1.88 5.34 1.28
N THR A 166 -2.04 6.06 2.39
CA THR A 166 -3.33 6.70 2.69
C THR A 166 -3.54 7.93 1.82
N ALA A 167 -4.76 8.18 1.37
CA ALA A 167 -5.09 9.30 0.48
C ALA A 167 -4.76 10.69 1.06
N ASP A 168 -4.63 10.80 2.38
CA ASP A 168 -4.26 12.01 3.13
C ASP A 168 -2.77 12.06 3.52
N SER A 169 -1.93 11.26 2.87
CA SER A 169 -0.48 11.21 3.11
C SER A 169 0.31 11.59 1.85
N PRO A 170 1.58 12.01 1.99
CA PRO A 170 2.44 12.26 0.84
C PRO A 170 2.56 11.03 -0.06
N ASP A 171 2.64 11.27 -1.36
CA ASP A 171 2.73 10.19 -2.33
C ASP A 171 4.07 9.44 -2.21
N THR A 172 3.98 8.22 -1.69
CA THR A 172 5.11 7.34 -1.42
C THR A 172 4.98 6.00 -2.15
N LEU A 173 3.89 5.78 -2.89
CA LEU A 173 3.69 4.54 -3.64
C LEU A 173 4.73 4.32 -4.75
N PRO A 174 5.18 5.37 -5.48
CA PRO A 174 6.36 5.30 -6.35
C PRO A 174 7.59 4.68 -5.70
N ILE A 175 7.84 5.00 -4.42
CA ILE A 175 9.00 4.51 -3.65
C ILE A 175 8.79 3.03 -3.29
N ILE A 176 7.59 2.65 -2.85
CA ILE A 176 7.23 1.25 -2.59
C ILE A 176 7.49 0.40 -3.83
N TYR A 177 7.09 0.87 -5.02
CA TYR A 177 7.38 0.18 -6.28
C TYR A 177 8.87 0.16 -6.63
N GLU A 178 9.63 1.23 -6.35
CA GLU A 178 11.08 1.26 -6.53
C GLU A 178 11.78 0.17 -5.68
N ARG A 179 11.25 -0.14 -4.49
CA ARG A 179 11.73 -1.23 -3.62
C ARG A 179 11.36 -2.63 -4.10
N GLY A 180 10.55 -2.75 -5.15
CA GLY A 180 10.04 -4.04 -5.64
C GLY A 180 8.89 -4.61 -4.79
N LEU A 181 8.30 -3.78 -3.93
CA LEU A 181 7.10 -4.11 -3.18
C LEU A 181 5.85 -3.70 -3.99
N PHE A 182 4.70 -4.24 -3.64
CA PHE A 182 3.42 -3.83 -4.21
C PHE A 182 2.56 -3.10 -3.19
N GLY A 183 1.70 -2.22 -3.67
CA GLY A 183 0.83 -1.43 -2.82
C GLY A 183 -0.26 -0.71 -3.60
N ILE A 184 -1.06 0.06 -2.88
CA ILE A 184 -2.19 0.80 -3.44
C ILE A 184 -2.44 2.08 -2.63
N TYR A 185 -3.05 3.08 -3.26
CA TYR A 185 -3.66 4.18 -2.51
C TYR A 185 -5.02 3.77 -1.98
N HIS A 186 -5.33 4.20 -0.77
CA HIS A 186 -6.67 4.00 -0.23
C HIS A 186 -7.07 5.10 0.74
N ASP A 187 -8.34 5.49 0.68
CA ASP A 187 -8.96 6.31 1.70
C ASP A 187 -9.73 5.40 2.66
N TRP A 188 -9.28 5.31 3.90
CA TRP A 188 -9.89 4.44 4.92
C TRP A 188 -11.26 4.92 5.42
N CYS A 189 -11.74 6.05 4.92
CA CYS A 189 -13.15 6.44 5.07
C CYS A 189 -14.08 5.75 4.06
N GLU A 190 -13.52 5.03 3.09
CA GLU A 190 -14.21 4.20 2.12
C GLU A 190 -13.95 2.70 2.37
N SER A 191 -14.77 1.83 1.79
CA SER A 191 -14.57 0.38 1.89
C SER A 191 -13.36 -0.07 1.08
N PHE A 192 -12.52 -0.94 1.65
CA PHE A 192 -11.36 -1.47 0.92
C PHE A 192 -11.81 -2.49 -0.13
N ASN A 193 -11.41 -2.29 -1.40
CA ASN A 193 -11.79 -3.18 -2.51
C ASN A 193 -11.04 -4.52 -2.45
N THR A 194 -11.46 -5.39 -1.53
CA THR A 194 -10.95 -6.74 -1.34
C THR A 194 -12.04 -7.65 -0.83
N TYR A 195 -11.92 -8.95 -1.08
CA TYR A 195 -12.84 -9.94 -0.53
C TYR A 195 -12.77 -9.94 1.01
N PRO A 196 -13.90 -10.18 1.70
CA PRO A 196 -13.85 -10.41 3.14
C PRO A 196 -12.90 -11.55 3.50
N ARG A 197 -12.25 -11.47 4.67
CA ARG A 197 -11.33 -12.51 5.19
C ARG A 197 -10.16 -12.80 4.24
N SER A 198 -9.50 -11.76 3.78
CA SER A 198 -8.36 -11.84 2.85
C SER A 198 -7.02 -12.02 3.56
N TYR A 199 -6.80 -11.33 4.69
CA TYR A 199 -5.49 -11.22 5.33
C TYR A 199 -5.39 -12.00 6.65
N ASP A 200 -4.22 -12.63 6.88
CA ASP A 200 -3.87 -13.30 8.14
C ASP A 200 -3.42 -12.27 9.21
N LEU A 201 -2.79 -11.17 8.78
CA LEU A 201 -2.31 -10.09 9.65
C LEU A 201 -2.67 -8.71 9.08
N LEU A 202 -3.14 -7.82 9.94
CA LEU A 202 -3.23 -6.39 9.66
C LEU A 202 -2.28 -5.62 10.57
N HIS A 203 -1.55 -4.66 10.00
CA HIS A 203 -0.66 -3.76 10.72
C HIS A 203 -1.11 -2.32 10.49
N ALA A 204 -1.17 -1.54 11.57
CA ALA A 204 -1.56 -0.15 11.52
C ALA A 204 -0.66 0.69 12.45
N ASP A 205 0.15 1.56 11.86
CA ASP A 205 0.96 2.55 12.59
C ASP A 205 0.37 3.95 12.45
N HIS A 206 -0.11 4.49 13.56
CA HIS A 206 -0.71 5.82 13.68
C HIS A 206 -1.83 6.08 12.64
N LEU A 207 -2.56 5.03 12.25
CA LEU A 207 -3.64 5.13 11.27
C LEU A 207 -4.91 5.67 11.92
N PHE A 208 -5.34 5.05 13.01
CA PHE A 208 -6.66 5.27 13.60
C PHE A 208 -6.79 6.67 14.22
N SER A 209 -5.72 7.21 14.84
CA SER A 209 -5.73 8.61 15.31
C SER A 209 -5.87 9.64 14.19
N LYS A 210 -5.40 9.34 12.97
CA LYS A 210 -5.59 10.18 11.80
C LYS A 210 -7.01 10.06 11.26
N VAL A 211 -7.44 8.82 11.01
CA VAL A 211 -8.74 8.54 10.38
C VAL A 211 -9.90 8.99 11.26
N LYS A 212 -9.79 8.89 12.60
CA LYS A 212 -10.81 9.36 13.55
C LYS A 212 -11.19 10.84 13.36
N LYS A 213 -10.28 11.67 12.83
CA LYS A 213 -10.54 13.09 12.56
C LYS A 213 -11.39 13.32 11.32
N ARG A 214 -11.45 12.34 10.42
CA ARG A 214 -12.08 12.43 9.09
C ARG A 214 -13.38 11.63 9.02
N CYS A 215 -13.45 10.48 9.66
CA CYS A 215 -14.61 9.59 9.59
C CYS A 215 -14.78 8.72 10.85
N ASN A 216 -15.89 7.97 10.89
CA ASN A 216 -16.31 7.18 12.04
C ASN A 216 -15.36 6.00 12.28
N LEU A 217 -14.69 6.00 13.44
CA LEU A 217 -13.73 4.97 13.81
C LEU A 217 -14.33 3.55 13.87
N ALA A 218 -15.58 3.41 14.31
CA ALA A 218 -16.26 2.11 14.38
C ALA A 218 -16.51 1.53 12.97
N ALA A 219 -16.78 2.38 11.97
CA ALA A 219 -16.93 1.93 10.59
C ALA A 219 -15.59 1.40 10.02
N VAL A 220 -14.48 2.07 10.33
CA VAL A 220 -13.13 1.62 9.96
C VAL A 220 -12.78 0.31 10.66
N PHE A 221 -13.13 0.17 11.93
CA PHE A 221 -12.91 -1.07 12.68
C PHE A 221 -13.80 -2.22 12.16
N ALA A 222 -15.00 -1.93 11.67
CA ALA A 222 -15.83 -2.90 10.96
C ALA A 222 -15.21 -3.36 9.63
N GLU A 223 -14.56 -2.46 8.88
CA GLU A 223 -13.78 -2.82 7.69
C GLU A 223 -12.58 -3.71 8.04
N VAL A 224 -11.88 -3.39 9.15
CA VAL A 224 -10.83 -4.24 9.72
C VAL A 224 -11.34 -5.64 10.05
N ASP A 225 -12.51 -5.76 10.69
CA ASP A 225 -13.15 -7.05 10.90
C ASP A 225 -13.43 -7.74 9.56
N ARG A 226 -14.06 -7.04 8.61
CA ARG A 226 -14.45 -7.62 7.32
C ARG A 226 -13.26 -8.22 6.57
N ILE A 227 -12.13 -7.53 6.49
CA ILE A 227 -10.97 -7.97 5.70
C ILE A 227 -10.09 -8.99 6.43
N LEU A 228 -10.09 -9.00 7.77
CA LEU A 228 -9.27 -9.93 8.56
C LEU A 228 -9.89 -11.33 8.60
N ARG A 229 -9.07 -12.35 8.34
CA ARG A 229 -9.47 -13.75 8.47
C ARG A 229 -9.84 -14.08 9.92
N PRO A 230 -10.72 -15.06 10.15
CA PRO A 230 -10.90 -15.58 11.50
C PRO A 230 -9.56 -16.07 12.06
N GLU A 231 -9.32 -15.86 13.34
CA GLU A 231 -8.03 -16.08 14.02
C GLU A 231 -6.86 -15.21 13.53
N GLY A 232 -7.10 -14.37 12.53
CA GLY A 232 -6.20 -13.33 12.09
C GLY A 232 -5.95 -12.31 13.19
N LYS A 233 -4.83 -11.60 13.07
CA LYS A 233 -4.36 -10.66 14.09
C LYS A 233 -4.32 -9.25 13.56
N LEU A 234 -4.56 -8.29 14.44
CA LEU A 234 -4.38 -6.87 14.20
C LEU A 234 -3.33 -6.36 15.18
N ILE A 235 -2.28 -5.74 14.64
CA ILE A 235 -1.27 -5.00 15.39
C ILE A 235 -1.50 -3.51 15.16
N VAL A 236 -1.69 -2.76 16.24
CA VAL A 236 -1.88 -1.32 16.20
C VAL A 236 -0.84 -0.63 17.06
N ARG A 237 -0.12 0.33 16.49
CA ARG A 237 0.68 1.32 17.23
C ARG A 237 0.02 2.67 17.06
N ASP A 238 -0.45 3.28 18.14
CA ASP A 238 -1.12 4.58 18.08
C ASP A 238 -1.13 5.25 19.46
N LYS A 239 -1.76 6.41 19.59
CA LYS A 239 -1.96 7.10 20.87
C LYS A 239 -2.70 6.22 21.87
N VAL A 240 -2.35 6.31 23.14
CA VAL A 240 -2.98 5.52 24.23
C VAL A 240 -4.51 5.65 24.24
N GLU A 241 -5.06 6.85 23.99
CA GLU A 241 -6.52 7.04 23.94
C GLU A 241 -7.19 6.19 22.84
N ILE A 242 -6.54 6.09 21.67
CA ILE A 242 -7.02 5.32 20.53
C ILE A 242 -6.89 3.82 20.79
N ILE A 243 -5.79 3.40 21.40
CA ILE A 243 -5.59 2.00 21.79
C ILE A 243 -6.69 1.54 22.75
N ASN A 244 -7.04 2.33 23.76
CA ASN A 244 -8.12 1.99 24.70
C ASN A 244 -9.47 1.87 24.01
N GLU A 245 -9.78 2.76 23.07
CA GLU A 245 -11.03 2.72 22.31
C GLU A 245 -11.11 1.49 21.39
N LEU A 246 -10.02 1.18 20.67
CA LEU A 246 -9.93 -0.01 19.82
C LEU A 246 -10.00 -1.30 20.63
N GLU A 247 -9.38 -1.35 21.80
CA GLU A 247 -9.47 -2.50 22.70
C GLU A 247 -10.91 -2.73 23.18
N ASN A 248 -11.63 -1.66 23.55
CA ASN A 248 -13.04 -1.75 23.94
C ASN A 248 -13.94 -2.27 22.80
N MET A 249 -13.70 -1.81 21.57
CA MET A 249 -14.41 -2.32 20.39
C MET A 249 -14.08 -3.80 20.14
N ALA A 250 -12.80 -4.17 20.18
CA ALA A 250 -12.37 -5.56 20.04
C ALA A 250 -13.03 -6.48 21.08
N ARG A 251 -13.07 -6.05 22.36
CA ARG A 251 -13.73 -6.80 23.44
C ARG A 251 -15.24 -6.93 23.21
N SER A 252 -15.90 -5.87 22.77
CA SER A 252 -17.33 -5.89 22.43
C SER A 252 -17.63 -6.89 21.32
N MET A 253 -16.71 -7.03 20.35
CA MET A 253 -16.78 -8.01 19.27
C MET A 253 -16.29 -9.42 19.66
N GLN A 254 -16.00 -9.66 20.94
CA GLN A 254 -15.48 -10.92 21.46
C GLN A 254 -14.13 -11.33 20.85
N TRP A 255 -13.32 -10.37 20.39
CA TRP A 255 -11.94 -10.62 19.99
C TRP A 255 -11.05 -10.80 21.22
N LYS A 256 -10.00 -11.61 21.07
CA LYS A 256 -9.04 -11.87 22.15
C LYS A 256 -7.95 -10.81 22.16
N VAL A 257 -7.86 -10.05 23.25
CA VAL A 257 -6.71 -9.16 23.49
C VAL A 257 -5.52 -10.03 23.87
N SER A 258 -4.51 -10.05 22.99
CA SER A 258 -3.29 -10.84 23.20
C SER A 258 -2.24 -10.04 23.97
N MET A 259 -2.14 -8.74 23.70
CA MET A 259 -1.24 -7.85 24.40
C MET A 259 -1.70 -6.39 24.26
N THR A 260 -1.57 -5.63 25.35
CA THR A 260 -1.68 -4.18 25.36
C THR A 260 -0.49 -3.62 26.14
N TYR A 261 0.24 -2.68 25.54
CA TYR A 261 1.37 -1.99 26.17
C TYR A 261 1.23 -0.50 25.91
N SER A 262 1.59 0.34 26.88
CA SER A 262 1.58 1.80 26.73
C SER A 262 2.80 2.42 27.40
N LYS A 263 3.48 3.33 26.70
CA LYS A 263 4.61 4.11 27.21
C LYS A 263 4.65 5.49 26.54
N ASP A 264 4.93 6.53 27.32
CA ASP A 264 5.18 7.89 26.82
C ASP A 264 4.12 8.41 25.80
N LYS A 265 2.84 8.14 26.08
CA LYS A 265 1.64 8.48 25.27
C LYS A 265 1.44 7.67 23.99
N GLU A 266 2.35 6.76 23.64
CA GLU A 266 2.14 5.75 22.62
C GLU A 266 1.69 4.43 23.25
N GLY A 267 0.89 3.67 22.51
CA GLY A 267 0.49 2.32 22.86
C GLY A 267 0.63 1.35 21.70
N LEU A 268 0.77 0.08 22.05
CA LEU A 268 0.82 -1.08 21.17
C LEU A 268 -0.29 -2.04 21.59
N LEU A 269 -1.18 -2.36 20.65
CA LEU A 269 -2.25 -3.33 20.81
C LEU A 269 -2.05 -4.49 19.84
N CYS A 270 -2.17 -5.71 20.36
CA CYS A 270 -2.24 -6.92 19.56
C CYS A 270 -3.53 -7.65 19.92
N VAL A 271 -4.45 -7.75 18.98
CA VAL A 271 -5.73 -8.46 19.14
C VAL A 271 -5.85 -9.56 18.11
N GLN A 272 -6.54 -10.64 18.49
CA GLN A 272 -6.83 -11.78 17.63
C GLN A 272 -8.34 -11.89 17.43
N LYS A 273 -8.76 -11.90 16.17
CA LYS A 273 -10.16 -12.11 15.80
C LYS A 273 -10.63 -13.49 16.23
N SER A 274 -11.77 -13.56 16.93
CA SER A 274 -12.34 -14.84 17.33
C SER A 274 -13.26 -15.41 16.25
N MET A 275 -13.62 -16.68 16.43
CA MET A 275 -14.65 -17.35 15.64
C MET A 275 -16.07 -17.05 16.14
N TRP A 276 -16.23 -16.17 17.13
CA TRP A 276 -17.51 -15.91 17.77
C TRP A 276 -18.55 -15.38 16.78
N ARG A 277 -19.79 -15.85 16.93
CA ARG A 277 -20.98 -15.38 16.21
C ARG A 277 -22.14 -15.28 17.19
N PRO A 278 -23.05 -14.30 17.03
CA PRO A 278 -24.30 -14.27 17.77
C PRO A 278 -25.04 -15.60 17.56
N LYS A 279 -25.57 -16.19 18.65
CA LYS A 279 -26.42 -17.38 18.56
C LYS A 279 -27.89 -17.03 18.33
N GLU A 280 -28.26 -15.82 18.72
CA GLU A 280 -29.61 -15.28 18.55
C GLU A 280 -29.69 -14.59 17.19
N SER A 281 -30.70 -14.95 16.40
CA SER A 281 -31.02 -14.31 15.13
C SER A 281 -32.05 -13.21 15.36
N GLU A 282 -31.73 -11.98 14.94
CA GLU A 282 -32.69 -10.89 14.92
C GLU A 282 -33.21 -10.68 13.49
N THR A 283 -34.53 -10.70 13.35
CA THR A 283 -35.18 -10.49 12.05
C THR A 283 -35.17 -9.01 11.71
N ILE A 284 -34.34 -8.62 10.76
CA ILE A 284 -34.28 -7.24 10.27
C ILE A 284 -35.44 -6.99 9.31
N THR A 285 -36.58 -6.54 9.83
CA THR A 285 -37.84 -6.38 9.08
C THR A 285 -37.73 -5.51 7.83
N TYR A 286 -36.84 -4.51 7.82
CA TYR A 286 -36.64 -3.66 6.64
C TYR A 286 -35.83 -4.33 5.50
N ALA A 287 -35.10 -5.42 5.79
CA ALA A 287 -34.31 -6.15 4.79
C ALA A 287 -35.11 -7.26 4.09
N ILE A 288 -36.39 -7.42 4.45
CA ILE A 288 -37.33 -8.43 3.95
C ILE A 288 -38.33 -7.80 2.95
N ALA A 289 -38.26 -6.48 2.75
CA ALA A 289 -39.12 -5.71 1.85
C ALA A 289 -38.54 -5.60 0.43
#